data_AF-A0A526VGB4-F1
#
_entry.id   AF-A0A526VGB4-F1
#
_cell.length_a   1.000
_cell.length_b   1.000
_cell.length_c   1.000
_cell.angle_alpha   90.00
_cell.angle_beta   90.00
_cell.angle_gamma   90.00
#
_symmetry.space_group_name_H-M   'P 1'
#
loop_
_entity.id
_entity.type
_entity.pdbx_description
1 polymer ?
#
loop_
_entity_poly.entity_id
_entity_poly.type
_entity_poly.pdbx_seq_one_letter_code
_entity_poly.pdbx_strand_id
1 'polypeptide(L)'
;MHRSAYIFLLLTTLLWGGNSVAGKLAVDHVSPMTLVFLRWVLAVAIMLPIGWKTIQKDWPVVRKHWFVLVALGASGFTLFNTIFYTALNYTTAINVSIEQAAMPILKDAGIPVITIGVRTESLTDRRAKTGWPVYRLGPRGDDERNAIASALTHLWQNELFAIIDDGTIYGREIVETLRAAAEQAALKPVFVDTFRPQLDNQIGMIGRLKKAGATHVFAGGDGDDIAIMGRDAAQLQAGIVFAG
;
A
#
# COMPACT_ATOMS: atom_id res chain seq x y z
N MET A 1 17.37 0.74 -23.59
CA MET A 1 16.12 1.24 -22.96
C MET A 1 16.23 1.43 -21.43
N HIS A 2 17.41 1.71 -20.84
CA HIS A 2 17.53 1.82 -19.37
C HIS A 2 18.20 3.12 -18.86
N ARG A 3 18.66 4.02 -19.75
CA ARG A 3 19.34 5.27 -19.34
C ARG A 3 18.48 6.13 -18.40
N SER A 4 17.18 6.26 -18.69
CA SER A 4 16.26 7.01 -17.83
C SER A 4 16.12 6.39 -16.45
N ALA A 5 16.11 5.05 -16.34
CA ALA A 5 16.04 4.36 -15.05
C ALA A 5 17.30 4.61 -14.20
N TYR A 6 18.49 4.55 -14.80
CA TYR A 6 19.73 4.87 -14.09
C TYR A 6 19.82 6.34 -13.68
N ILE A 7 19.35 7.26 -14.53
CA ILE A 7 19.30 8.69 -14.22
C ILE A 7 18.34 8.95 -13.05
N PHE A 8 17.13 8.36 -13.07
CA PHE A 8 16.18 8.50 -11.98
C PHE A 8 16.69 7.87 -10.68
N LEU A 9 17.37 6.71 -10.75
CA LEU A 9 17.99 6.09 -9.57
C LEU A 9 19.11 6.96 -8.98
N LEU A 10 19.98 7.54 -9.82
CA LEU A 10 21.02 8.47 -9.39
C LEU A 10 20.44 9.75 -8.80
N LEU A 11 19.43 10.34 -9.43
CA LEU A 11 18.72 11.51 -8.90
C LEU A 11 18.08 11.18 -7.55
N THR A 12 17.45 10.01 -7.43
CA THR A 12 16.78 9.59 -6.19
C THR A 12 17.79 9.43 -5.06
N THR A 13 18.91 8.75 -5.30
CA THR A 13 19.96 8.61 -4.28
C THR A 13 20.61 9.94 -3.92
N LEU A 14 20.81 10.83 -4.89
CA LEU A 14 21.40 12.15 -4.65
C LEU A 14 20.44 13.07 -3.89
N LEU A 15 19.14 13.03 -4.19
CA LEU A 15 18.10 13.76 -3.46
C LEU A 15 17.94 13.23 -2.03
N TRP A 16 17.94 11.90 -1.83
CA TRP A 16 17.83 11.30 -0.49
C TRP A 16 19.09 11.48 0.36
N GLY A 17 20.27 11.29 -0.22
CA GLY A 17 21.55 11.53 0.45
C GLY A 17 21.74 13.01 0.76
N GLY A 18 21.46 13.88 -0.21
CA GLY A 18 21.51 15.33 -0.06
C GLY A 18 20.52 15.86 0.98
N ASN A 19 19.34 15.25 1.11
CA ASN A 19 18.37 15.60 2.14
C ASN A 19 18.92 15.43 3.56
N SER A 20 19.67 14.36 3.83
CA SER A 20 20.24 14.11 5.16
C SER A 20 21.37 15.08 5.49
N VAL A 21 22.19 15.43 4.50
CA VAL A 21 23.28 16.42 4.63
C VAL A 21 22.72 17.83 4.81
N ALA A 22 21.78 18.24 3.95
CA ALA A 22 21.09 19.53 4.04
C ALA A 22 20.30 19.65 5.35
N GLY A 23 19.66 18.56 5.79
CA GLY A 23 19.00 18.48 7.09
C GLY A 23 19.96 18.78 8.24
N LYS A 24 21.14 18.13 8.26
CA LYS A 24 22.14 18.37 9.32
C LYS A 24 22.68 19.81 9.30
N LEU A 25 22.99 20.35 8.13
CA LEU A 25 23.48 21.74 7.99
C LEU A 25 22.44 22.78 8.41
N ALA A 26 21.17 22.47 8.19
CA ALA A 26 20.07 23.39 8.47
C ALA A 26 19.58 23.28 9.93
N VAL A 27 19.74 22.14 10.62
CA VAL A 27 19.38 21.97 12.05
C VAL A 27 20.09 22.98 12.96
N ASP A 28 21.31 23.41 12.61
CA ASP A 28 22.08 24.39 13.40
C ASP A 28 21.59 25.83 13.23
N HIS A 29 20.81 26.12 12.17
CA HIS A 29 20.36 27.48 11.82
C HIS A 29 18.83 27.65 11.90
N VAL A 30 18.09 26.56 11.71
CA VAL A 30 16.63 26.52 11.61
C VAL A 30 16.15 25.29 12.36
N SER A 31 15.11 25.46 13.19
CA SER A 31 14.59 24.32 13.95
C SER A 31 14.18 23.19 12.98
N PRO A 32 14.46 21.92 13.30
CA PRO A 32 14.10 20.80 12.45
C PRO A 32 12.61 20.79 12.07
N MET A 33 11.75 21.20 13.01
CA MET A 33 10.32 21.30 12.77
C MET A 33 9.97 22.39 11.76
N THR A 34 10.70 23.50 11.72
CA THR A 34 10.50 24.56 10.72
C THR A 34 10.91 24.09 9.32
N LEU A 35 12.00 23.34 9.19
CA LEU A 35 12.42 22.77 7.89
C LEU A 35 11.41 21.77 7.35
N VAL A 36 10.96 20.86 8.20
CA VAL A 36 9.93 19.88 7.83
C VAL A 36 8.63 20.60 7.49
N PHE A 37 8.22 21.59 8.30
CA PHE A 37 7.03 22.40 8.03
C PHE A 37 7.10 23.08 6.66
N LEU A 38 8.19 23.81 6.36
CA LEU A 38 8.36 24.50 5.09
C LEU A 38 8.36 23.55 3.89
N ARG A 39 9.08 22.43 4.00
CA ARG A 39 9.14 21.42 2.93
C ARG A 39 7.76 20.87 2.58
N TRP A 40 6.95 20.58 3.59
CA TRP A 40 5.63 20.01 3.39
C TRP A 40 4.57 21.04 3.02
N VAL A 41 4.67 22.29 3.50
CA VAL A 41 3.88 23.40 2.97
C VAL A 41 4.15 23.59 1.49
N LEU A 42 5.42 23.52 1.08
CA LEU A 42 5.79 23.61 -0.33
C LEU A 42 5.27 22.40 -1.13
N ALA A 43 5.42 21.18 -0.60
CA ALA A 43 4.92 19.97 -1.23
C ALA A 43 3.39 20.01 -1.41
N VAL A 44 2.66 20.40 -0.37
CA VAL A 44 1.21 20.59 -0.44
C VAL A 44 0.88 21.69 -1.44
N ALA A 45 1.56 22.84 -1.42
CA ALA A 45 1.31 23.93 -2.37
C ALA A 45 1.54 23.53 -3.83
N ILE A 46 2.50 22.64 -4.10
CA ILE A 46 2.78 22.11 -5.44
C ILE A 46 1.79 20.99 -5.82
N MET A 47 1.46 20.10 -4.89
CA MET A 47 0.56 18.98 -5.16
C MET A 47 -0.91 19.39 -5.20
N LEU A 48 -1.33 20.41 -4.45
CA LEU A 48 -2.71 20.90 -4.43
C LEU A 48 -3.24 21.19 -5.84
N PRO A 49 -2.56 22.00 -6.69
CA PRO A 49 -3.07 22.31 -8.02
C PRO A 49 -3.10 21.08 -8.94
N ILE A 50 -2.19 20.13 -8.76
CA ILE A 50 -2.13 18.90 -9.58
C ILE A 50 -3.24 17.93 -9.18
N GLY A 51 -3.45 17.73 -7.88
CA GLY A 51 -4.45 16.81 -7.32
C GLY A 51 -5.83 17.43 -7.09
N TRP A 52 -6.03 18.72 -7.40
CA TRP A 52 -7.25 19.45 -7.06
C TRP A 52 -8.52 18.78 -7.58
N LYS A 53 -8.48 18.29 -8.84
CA LYS A 53 -9.62 17.62 -9.46
C LYS A 53 -9.97 16.30 -8.78
N THR A 54 -8.97 15.54 -8.36
CA THR A 54 -9.14 14.27 -7.63
C THR A 54 -9.70 14.53 -6.23
N ILE A 55 -9.14 15.52 -5.52
CA ILE A 55 -9.63 15.91 -4.18
C ILE A 55 -11.09 16.36 -4.24
N GLN A 56 -11.50 17.12 -5.28
CA GLN A 56 -12.89 17.51 -5.45
C GLN A 56 -13.83 16.32 -5.65
N LYS A 57 -13.40 15.32 -6.44
CA LYS A 57 -14.16 14.09 -6.68
C LYS A 57 -14.35 13.28 -5.39
N ASP A 58 -13.32 13.20 -4.57
CA ASP A 58 -13.30 12.35 -3.37
C ASP A 58 -13.68 13.09 -2.09
N TRP A 59 -13.92 14.41 -2.17
CA TRP A 59 -14.30 15.28 -1.06
C TRP A 59 -15.44 14.75 -0.17
N PRO A 60 -16.50 14.12 -0.72
CA PRO A 60 -17.58 13.56 0.10
C PRO A 60 -17.14 12.41 1.02
N VAL A 61 -16.10 11.67 0.63
CA VAL A 61 -15.50 10.58 1.42
C VAL A 61 -14.46 11.15 2.39
N VAL A 62 -13.62 12.07 1.93
CA VAL A 62 -12.60 12.75 2.74
C VAL A 62 -13.23 13.43 3.95
N ARG A 63 -14.34 14.17 3.77
CA ARG A 63 -15.04 14.82 4.89
C ARG A 63 -15.62 13.84 5.91
N LYS A 64 -15.90 12.59 5.52
CA LYS A 64 -16.47 11.57 6.42
C LYS A 64 -15.39 10.97 7.32
N HIS A 65 -14.16 10.89 6.83
CA HIS A 65 -13.02 10.27 7.51
C HIS A 65 -11.90 11.25 7.86
N TRP A 66 -12.17 12.56 7.81
CA TRP A 66 -11.17 13.62 7.93
C TRP A 66 -10.31 13.49 9.20
N PHE A 67 -10.91 13.10 10.33
CA PHE A 67 -10.19 12.92 11.59
C PHE A 67 -9.18 11.78 11.52
N VAL A 68 -9.55 10.64 10.90
CA VAL A 68 -8.65 9.50 10.71
C VAL A 68 -7.53 9.84 9.73
N LEU A 69 -7.86 10.53 8.63
CA LEU A 69 -6.87 10.98 7.65
C LEU A 69 -5.87 11.97 8.25
N VAL A 70 -6.35 12.94 9.04
CA VAL A 70 -5.49 13.90 9.77
C VAL A 70 -4.71 13.21 10.87
N ALA A 71 -5.29 12.26 11.61
CA ALA A 71 -4.59 11.53 12.66
C ALA A 71 -3.50 10.61 12.10
N LEU A 72 -3.76 9.89 11.00
CA LEU A 72 -2.75 9.09 10.29
C LEU A 72 -1.64 9.98 9.72
N GLY A 73 -2.03 11.08 9.08
CA GLY A 73 -1.10 12.09 8.56
C GLY A 73 -0.21 12.65 9.68
N ALA A 74 -0.81 13.16 10.76
CA ALA A 74 -0.11 13.80 11.87
C ALA A 74 0.72 12.81 12.71
N SER A 75 0.23 11.59 12.96
CA SER A 75 0.97 10.58 13.72
C SER A 75 2.17 10.04 12.94
N GLY A 76 1.99 9.70 11.66
CA GLY A 76 3.09 9.27 10.79
C GLY A 76 4.10 10.40 10.55
N PHE A 77 3.63 11.64 10.39
CA PHE A 77 4.46 12.81 10.13
C PHE A 77 5.25 13.26 11.36
N THR A 78 4.56 13.59 12.45
CA THR A 78 5.15 14.24 13.61
C THR A 78 6.00 13.26 14.38
N LEU A 79 5.51 12.04 14.60
CA LEU A 79 6.23 11.07 15.43
C LEU A 79 7.53 10.62 14.74
N PHE A 80 7.45 10.25 13.46
CA PHE A 80 8.65 9.83 12.71
C PHE A 80 9.65 10.97 12.54
N ASN A 81 9.23 12.16 12.08
CA ASN A 81 10.17 13.27 11.87
C ASN A 81 10.73 13.79 13.20
N THR A 82 9.92 13.86 14.26
CA THR A 82 10.43 14.29 15.57
C THR A 82 11.48 13.31 16.07
N ILE A 83 11.22 12.00 16.02
CA ILE A 83 12.19 10.98 16.42
C ILE A 83 13.44 11.04 15.53
N PHE A 84 13.28 11.13 14.21
CA PHE A 84 14.37 11.15 13.23
C PHE A 84 15.29 12.38 13.39
N TYR A 85 14.72 13.58 13.46
CA TYR A 85 15.50 14.80 13.64
C TYR A 85 16.05 14.95 15.05
N THR A 86 15.35 14.41 16.06
CA THR A 86 15.91 14.30 17.43
C THR A 86 17.12 13.38 17.43
N ALA A 87 17.06 12.23 16.75
CA ALA A 87 18.19 11.33 16.61
C ALA A 87 19.39 12.00 15.92
N LEU A 88 19.16 12.86 14.91
CA LEU A 88 20.21 13.66 14.25
C LEU A 88 20.89 14.71 15.15
N ASN A 89 20.30 15.07 16.30
CA ASN A 89 20.98 15.89 17.31
C ASN A 89 22.00 15.06 18.10
N TYR A 90 21.71 13.77 18.31
CA TYR A 90 22.57 12.86 19.07
C TYR A 90 23.54 12.06 18.19
N THR A 91 23.35 12.06 16.87
CA THR A 91 24.18 11.29 15.93
C THR A 91 24.38 12.02 14.60
N THR A 92 25.38 11.63 13.81
CA THR A 92 25.67 12.27 12.51
C THR A 92 24.82 11.67 11.39
N ALA A 93 24.61 12.41 10.29
CA ALA A 93 23.93 11.88 9.09
C ALA A 93 24.62 10.62 8.52
N ILE A 94 25.95 10.53 8.73
CA ILE A 94 26.74 9.34 8.41
C ILE A 94 26.32 8.18 9.33
N ASN A 95 26.19 8.40 10.64
CA ASN A 95 25.78 7.37 11.59
C ASN A 95 24.35 6.84 11.38
N VAL A 96 23.39 7.67 10.94
CA VAL A 96 22.02 7.21 10.58
C VAL A 96 22.03 6.36 9.30
N SER A 97 22.87 6.74 8.33
CA SER A 97 23.07 5.94 7.12
C SER A 97 23.81 4.65 7.43
N ILE A 98 24.77 4.70 8.36
CA ILE A 98 25.46 3.54 8.94
C ILE A 98 24.47 2.69 9.73
N GLU A 99 23.49 3.22 10.45
CA GLU A 99 22.48 2.42 11.18
C GLU A 99 21.70 1.51 10.22
N GLN A 100 21.24 2.06 9.09
CA GLN A 100 20.59 1.27 8.04
C GLN A 100 21.55 0.26 7.39
N ALA A 101 22.82 0.65 7.20
CA ALA A 101 23.87 -0.24 6.71
C ALA A 101 24.41 -1.22 7.77
N ALA A 102 24.13 -0.99 9.04
CA ALA A 102 24.54 -1.76 10.20
C ALA A 102 23.45 -2.74 10.64
N MET A 103 22.28 -2.75 9.99
CA MET A 103 21.29 -3.82 10.14
C MET A 103 21.92 -5.24 10.04
N PRO A 104 22.89 -5.52 9.15
CA PRO A 104 23.64 -6.78 9.14
C PRO A 104 24.52 -6.98 10.38
N ILE A 105 25.12 -5.91 10.91
CA ILE A 105 25.98 -5.94 12.10
C ILE A 105 25.14 -6.14 13.37
N LEU A 106 24.00 -5.47 13.48
CA LEU A 106 23.01 -5.66 14.55
C LEU A 106 22.46 -7.09 14.54
N LYS A 107 22.27 -7.64 13.34
CA LYS A 107 21.98 -9.06 13.16
C LYS A 107 23.09 -9.93 13.73
N ASP A 108 24.35 -9.70 13.35
CA ASP A 108 25.47 -10.52 13.80
C ASP A 108 25.71 -10.40 15.31
N ALA A 109 25.37 -9.24 15.90
CA ALA A 109 25.40 -9.00 17.34
C ALA A 109 24.17 -9.56 18.10
N GLY A 110 23.19 -10.15 17.41
CA GLY A 110 21.99 -10.74 18.02
C GLY A 110 21.02 -9.72 18.62
N ILE A 111 21.12 -8.44 18.24
CA ILE A 111 20.28 -7.38 18.80
C ILE A 111 18.86 -7.46 18.19
N PRO A 112 17.80 -7.49 19.02
CA PRO A 112 16.43 -7.54 18.53
C PRO A 112 15.98 -6.22 17.89
N VAL A 113 15.27 -6.32 16.77
CA VAL A 113 14.72 -5.16 16.05
C VAL A 113 13.20 -5.27 15.98
N ILE A 114 12.50 -4.18 16.30
CA ILE A 114 11.04 -4.08 16.21
C ILE A 114 10.69 -3.05 15.13
N THR A 115 10.00 -3.47 14.07
CA THR A 115 9.47 -2.57 13.04
C THR A 115 7.98 -2.29 13.25
N ILE A 116 7.56 -1.05 12.99
CA ILE A 116 6.17 -0.62 13.17
C ILE A 116 5.30 -0.76 11.91
N GLY A 117 5.88 -0.75 10.71
CA GLY A 117 5.11 -0.57 9.46
C GLY A 117 5.53 -1.40 8.25
N VAL A 118 6.58 -2.22 8.35
CA VAL A 118 7.02 -3.03 7.20
C VAL A 118 6.17 -4.30 7.08
N ARG A 119 5.36 -4.36 6.00
CA ARG A 119 4.42 -5.48 5.75
C ARG A 119 5.02 -6.61 4.91
N THR A 120 6.22 -6.44 4.36
CA THR A 120 6.88 -7.47 3.54
C THR A 120 7.00 -8.81 4.27
N GLU A 121 6.54 -9.89 3.64
CA GLU A 121 6.54 -11.26 4.19
C GLU A 121 7.94 -11.68 4.64
N SER A 122 8.92 -11.46 3.75
CA SER A 122 10.31 -11.87 3.90
C SER A 122 11.03 -11.27 5.12
N LEU A 123 10.50 -10.21 5.73
CA LEU A 123 11.17 -9.57 6.86
C LEU A 123 11.26 -10.49 8.08
N THR A 124 10.16 -11.12 8.49
CA THR A 124 10.17 -12.06 9.61
C THR A 124 10.45 -13.50 9.17
N ASP A 125 10.19 -13.86 7.91
CA ASP A 125 10.51 -15.21 7.41
C ASP A 125 12.02 -15.45 7.38
N ARG A 126 12.80 -14.38 7.21
CA ARG A 126 14.25 -14.44 7.36
C ARG A 126 14.68 -14.75 8.78
N ARG A 127 13.90 -14.49 9.84
CA ARG A 127 14.26 -14.88 11.22
C ARG A 127 14.53 -16.38 11.33
N ALA A 128 13.67 -17.21 10.73
CA ALA A 128 13.85 -18.66 10.72
C ALA A 128 15.10 -19.09 9.92
N LYS A 129 15.47 -18.34 8.89
CA LYS A 129 16.62 -18.64 8.02
C LYS A 129 17.94 -18.02 8.48
N THR A 130 17.90 -16.91 9.22
CA THR A 130 19.08 -16.07 9.52
C THR A 130 19.36 -15.93 11.01
N GLY A 131 18.47 -16.42 11.89
CA GLY A 131 18.61 -16.33 13.34
C GLY A 131 18.40 -14.93 13.93
N TRP A 132 18.19 -13.91 13.10
CA TRP A 132 18.06 -12.53 13.55
C TRP A 132 16.71 -12.29 14.26
N PRO A 133 16.69 -11.87 15.55
CA PRO A 133 15.45 -11.57 16.27
C PRO A 133 14.73 -10.30 15.78
N VAL A 134 14.10 -10.37 14.60
CA VAL A 134 13.25 -9.30 14.05
C VAL A 134 11.78 -9.54 14.40
N TYR A 135 11.13 -8.51 14.92
CA TYR A 135 9.72 -8.46 15.28
C TYR A 135 9.03 -7.34 14.51
N ARG A 136 7.73 -7.48 14.25
CA ARG A 136 6.89 -6.45 13.62
C ARG A 136 5.63 -6.21 14.44
N LEU A 137 5.14 -4.98 14.46
CA LEU A 137 3.85 -4.62 15.05
C LEU A 137 2.72 -4.55 14.00
N GLY A 138 3.07 -4.35 12.73
CA GLY A 138 2.11 -4.36 11.62
C GLY A 138 1.82 -5.77 11.09
N PRO A 139 0.63 -6.01 10.50
CA PRO A 139 0.28 -7.29 9.90
C PRO A 139 1.16 -7.61 8.69
N ARG A 140 1.37 -8.90 8.45
CA ARG A 140 2.08 -9.39 7.26
C ARG A 140 1.24 -9.12 5.99
N GLY A 141 1.90 -9.13 4.83
CA GLY A 141 1.22 -8.96 3.54
C GLY A 141 0.30 -10.12 3.16
N ASP A 142 0.65 -11.34 3.58
CA ASP A 142 -0.14 -12.56 3.41
C ASP A 142 -1.32 -12.66 4.39
N ASP A 143 -1.25 -12.03 5.57
CA ASP A 143 -2.36 -12.03 6.54
C ASP A 143 -3.67 -11.50 5.92
N GLU A 144 -3.58 -10.47 5.09
CA GLU A 144 -4.72 -9.88 4.37
C GLU A 144 -5.32 -10.86 3.36
N ARG A 145 -4.47 -11.49 2.55
CA ARG A 145 -4.90 -12.47 1.54
C ARG A 145 -5.53 -13.69 2.19
N ASN A 146 -4.94 -14.17 3.28
CA ASN A 146 -5.45 -15.31 4.06
C ASN A 146 -6.77 -14.99 4.74
N ALA A 147 -6.92 -13.78 5.29
CA ALA A 147 -8.17 -13.33 5.89
C ALA A 147 -9.30 -13.25 4.86
N ILE A 148 -9.02 -12.69 3.68
CA ILE A 148 -9.97 -12.65 2.55
C ILE A 148 -10.35 -14.06 2.12
N ALA A 149 -9.36 -14.92 1.89
CA ALA A 149 -9.57 -16.29 1.49
C ALA A 149 -10.45 -17.06 2.49
N SER A 150 -10.16 -16.96 3.79
CA SER A 150 -10.95 -17.61 4.83
C SER A 150 -12.36 -17.02 4.97
N ALA A 151 -12.51 -15.70 4.86
CA ALA A 151 -13.81 -15.04 5.04
C ALA A 151 -14.74 -15.30 3.86
N LEU A 152 -14.25 -15.12 2.63
CA LEU A 152 -15.08 -15.25 1.43
C LEU A 152 -15.45 -16.70 1.15
N THR A 153 -14.57 -17.66 1.40
CA THR A 153 -14.92 -19.09 1.27
C THR A 153 -16.02 -19.52 2.24
N HIS A 154 -16.12 -18.89 3.41
CA HIS A 154 -17.22 -19.12 4.34
C HIS A 154 -18.50 -18.37 3.92
N LEU A 155 -18.39 -17.10 3.50
CA LEU A 155 -19.53 -16.27 3.16
C LEU A 155 -20.20 -16.66 1.83
N TRP A 156 -19.44 -17.18 0.86
CA TRP A 156 -19.91 -17.42 -0.51
C TRP A 156 -20.18 -18.90 -0.82
N GLN A 157 -20.33 -19.74 0.20
CA GLN A 157 -20.60 -21.18 0.01
C GLN A 157 -21.84 -21.45 -0.86
N ASN A 158 -22.86 -20.58 -0.76
CA ASN A 158 -24.14 -20.72 -1.45
C ASN A 158 -24.33 -19.66 -2.54
N GLU A 159 -23.27 -18.95 -2.93
CA GLU A 159 -23.33 -17.83 -3.87
C GLU A 159 -22.69 -18.17 -5.20
N LEU A 160 -23.21 -17.59 -6.29
CA LEU A 160 -22.59 -17.67 -7.60
C LEU A 160 -21.50 -16.60 -7.69
N PHE A 161 -20.29 -16.96 -7.27
CA PHE A 161 -19.19 -15.99 -7.19
C PHE A 161 -18.26 -16.05 -8.40
N ALA A 162 -17.73 -14.89 -8.79
CA ALA A 162 -16.64 -14.75 -9.75
C ALA A 162 -15.38 -14.22 -9.07
N ILE A 163 -14.24 -14.48 -9.69
CA ILE A 163 -12.95 -13.94 -9.26
C ILE A 163 -12.30 -13.22 -10.45
N ILE A 164 -11.95 -11.95 -10.28
CA ILE A 164 -11.30 -11.15 -11.33
C ILE A 164 -10.06 -10.43 -10.81
N ASP A 165 -9.07 -10.19 -11.67
CA ASP A 165 -7.84 -9.48 -11.32
C ASP A 165 -7.49 -8.36 -12.33
N ASP A 166 -6.65 -7.41 -11.94
CA ASP A 166 -6.20 -6.29 -12.78
C ASP A 166 -4.95 -6.59 -13.63
N GLY A 167 -4.45 -7.83 -13.59
CA GLY A 167 -3.23 -8.26 -14.27
C GLY A 167 -1.94 -7.85 -13.56
N THR A 168 -2.00 -7.12 -12.45
CA THR A 168 -0.81 -6.79 -11.65
C THR A 168 -0.33 -8.01 -10.87
N ILE A 169 0.90 -7.96 -10.35
CA ILE A 169 1.42 -9.03 -9.48
C ILE A 169 0.57 -9.10 -8.20
N TYR A 170 0.24 -7.93 -7.63
CA TYR A 170 -0.56 -7.84 -6.42
C TYR A 170 -1.97 -8.43 -6.59
N GLY A 171 -2.70 -7.99 -7.63
CA GLY A 171 -4.04 -8.47 -7.95
C GLY A 171 -4.08 -9.98 -8.21
N ARG A 172 -3.07 -10.51 -8.93
CA ARG A 172 -2.95 -11.94 -9.19
C ARG A 172 -2.66 -12.75 -7.93
N GLU A 173 -1.75 -12.30 -7.07
CA GLU A 173 -1.40 -13.03 -5.85
C GLU A 173 -2.59 -13.18 -4.89
N ILE A 174 -3.39 -12.13 -4.72
CA ILE A 174 -4.55 -12.17 -3.82
C ILE A 174 -5.69 -13.03 -4.38
N VAL A 175 -5.95 -12.93 -5.68
CA VAL A 175 -6.93 -13.75 -6.40
C VAL A 175 -6.55 -15.22 -6.38
N GLU A 176 -5.27 -15.53 -6.61
CA GLU A 176 -4.79 -16.91 -6.62
C GLU A 176 -4.87 -17.54 -5.23
N THR A 177 -4.62 -16.77 -4.17
CA THR A 177 -4.80 -17.22 -2.78
C THR A 177 -6.27 -17.56 -2.50
N LEU A 178 -7.21 -16.69 -2.90
CA LEU A 178 -8.65 -16.96 -2.77
C LEU A 178 -9.07 -18.17 -3.61
N ARG A 179 -8.60 -18.27 -4.86
CA ARG A 179 -8.91 -19.38 -5.76
C ARG A 179 -8.47 -20.72 -5.17
N ALA A 180 -7.25 -20.78 -4.63
CA ALA A 180 -6.72 -21.98 -3.98
C ALA A 180 -7.54 -22.36 -2.74
N ALA A 181 -7.93 -21.39 -1.90
CA ALA A 181 -8.76 -21.65 -0.74
C ALA A 181 -10.18 -22.10 -1.12
N ALA A 182 -10.77 -21.52 -2.15
CA ALA A 182 -12.06 -21.94 -2.69
C ALA A 182 -12.01 -23.38 -3.22
N GLU A 183 -10.95 -23.74 -3.94
CA GLU A 183 -10.72 -25.10 -4.44
C GLU A 183 -10.60 -26.12 -3.29
N GLN A 184 -9.88 -25.78 -2.21
CA GLN A 184 -9.80 -26.61 -1.00
C GLN A 184 -11.16 -26.75 -0.30
N ALA A 185 -12.00 -25.72 -0.35
CA ALA A 185 -13.37 -25.75 0.17
C ALA A 185 -14.38 -26.38 -0.82
N ALA A 186 -13.92 -26.96 -1.94
CA ALA A 186 -14.73 -27.51 -3.02
C ALA A 186 -15.72 -26.51 -3.67
N LEU A 187 -15.42 -25.21 -3.54
CA LEU A 187 -16.16 -24.12 -4.19
C LEU A 187 -15.53 -23.82 -5.55
N LYS A 188 -16.37 -23.61 -6.58
CA LYS A 188 -15.91 -23.26 -7.92
C LYS A 188 -16.48 -21.91 -8.35
N PRO A 189 -15.64 -20.96 -8.78
CA PRO A 189 -16.12 -19.71 -9.33
C PRO A 189 -16.86 -19.96 -10.64
N VAL A 190 -17.96 -19.24 -10.87
CA VAL A 190 -18.72 -19.30 -12.13
C VAL A 190 -18.02 -18.56 -13.26
N PHE A 191 -17.11 -17.65 -12.93
CA PHE A 191 -16.38 -16.83 -13.88
C PHE A 191 -15.01 -16.43 -13.30
N VAL A 192 -13.99 -16.50 -14.14
CA VAL A 192 -12.63 -16.03 -13.83
C VAL A 192 -12.10 -15.28 -15.04
N ASP A 193 -11.66 -14.03 -14.85
CA ASP A 193 -11.14 -13.21 -15.94
C ASP A 193 -10.28 -12.05 -15.42
N THR A 194 -9.47 -11.47 -16.29
CA THR A 194 -8.67 -10.29 -15.98
C THR A 194 -9.33 -9.05 -16.57
N PHE A 195 -9.48 -7.99 -15.78
CA PHE A 195 -9.97 -6.68 -16.25
C PHE A 195 -8.81 -5.74 -16.58
N ARG A 196 -9.09 -4.75 -17.43
CA ARG A 196 -8.12 -3.72 -17.76
C ARG A 196 -8.27 -2.56 -16.78
N PRO A 197 -7.26 -2.22 -15.97
CA PRO A 197 -7.38 -1.17 -14.97
C PRO A 197 -7.30 0.24 -15.58
N GLN A 198 -7.66 1.25 -14.78
CA GLN A 198 -7.67 2.68 -15.14
C GLN A 198 -8.53 3.04 -16.36
N LEU A 199 -9.65 2.34 -16.53
CA LEU A 199 -10.66 2.72 -17.52
C LEU A 199 -11.71 3.62 -16.89
N ASP A 200 -12.23 4.59 -17.67
CA ASP A 200 -13.34 5.44 -17.21
C ASP A 200 -14.62 4.66 -16.94
N ASN A 201 -14.76 3.47 -17.54
CA ASN A 201 -15.86 2.53 -17.35
C ASN A 201 -15.43 1.08 -17.61
N GLN A 202 -16.15 0.15 -16.99
CA GLN A 202 -15.95 -1.30 -17.02
C GLN A 202 -17.21 -2.04 -17.53
N ILE A 203 -18.05 -1.38 -18.33
CA ILE A 203 -19.32 -1.89 -18.87
C ILE A 203 -19.16 -3.27 -19.52
N GLY A 204 -18.08 -3.46 -20.29
CA GLY A 204 -17.79 -4.75 -20.93
C GLY A 204 -17.52 -5.88 -19.93
N MET A 205 -16.78 -5.60 -18.85
CA MET A 205 -16.51 -6.59 -17.80
C MET A 205 -17.80 -6.93 -17.04
N ILE A 206 -18.58 -5.92 -16.65
CA ILE A 206 -19.87 -6.12 -15.97
C ILE A 206 -20.83 -6.94 -16.84
N GLY A 207 -20.88 -6.69 -18.15
CA GLY A 207 -21.69 -7.48 -19.08
C GLY A 207 -21.31 -8.96 -19.10
N ARG A 208 -20.01 -9.28 -19.06
CA ARG A 208 -19.52 -10.66 -18.98
C ARG A 208 -19.87 -11.32 -17.64
N LEU A 209 -19.69 -10.61 -16.53
CA LEU A 209 -20.05 -11.08 -15.19
C LEU A 209 -21.55 -11.40 -15.08
N LYS A 210 -22.40 -10.49 -15.58
CA LYS A 210 -23.85 -10.67 -15.63
C LYS A 210 -24.25 -11.86 -16.50
N LYS A 211 -23.62 -12.02 -17.68
CA LYS A 211 -23.87 -13.15 -18.59
C LYS A 211 -23.46 -14.50 -17.97
N ALA A 212 -22.41 -14.50 -17.15
CA ALA A 212 -21.97 -15.69 -16.42
C ALA A 212 -22.86 -16.00 -15.20
N GLY A 213 -23.80 -15.12 -14.83
CA GLY A 213 -24.69 -15.31 -13.69
C GLY A 213 -24.03 -15.06 -12.34
N ALA A 214 -22.93 -14.31 -12.29
CA ALA A 214 -22.27 -13.98 -11.03
C ALA A 214 -23.14 -13.04 -10.18
N THR A 215 -23.44 -13.42 -8.94
CA THR A 215 -24.10 -12.57 -7.92
C THR A 215 -23.06 -11.86 -7.06
N HIS A 216 -21.91 -12.50 -6.82
CA HIS A 216 -20.81 -11.99 -6.03
C HIS A 216 -19.53 -11.97 -6.85
N VAL A 217 -18.68 -10.96 -6.67
CA VAL A 217 -17.43 -10.82 -7.41
C VAL A 217 -16.32 -10.39 -6.48
N PHE A 218 -15.25 -11.19 -6.41
CA PHE A 218 -14.01 -10.75 -5.79
C PHE A 218 -13.12 -10.12 -6.84
N ALA A 219 -12.69 -8.88 -6.63
CA ALA A 219 -11.82 -8.15 -7.54
C ALA A 219 -10.46 -7.87 -6.89
N GLY A 220 -9.40 -8.51 -7.39
CA GLY A 220 -8.02 -8.22 -6.98
C GLY A 220 -7.45 -7.06 -7.80
N GLY A 221 -7.42 -5.86 -7.22
CA GLY A 221 -6.89 -4.66 -7.88
C GLY A 221 -7.03 -3.41 -7.02
N ASP A 222 -6.93 -2.24 -7.64
CA ASP A 222 -7.12 -0.95 -6.97
C ASP A 222 -8.60 -0.71 -6.63
N GLY A 223 -8.87 -0.16 -5.44
CA GLY A 223 -10.21 0.21 -5.00
C GLY A 223 -10.91 1.23 -5.92
N ASP A 224 -10.16 2.09 -6.60
CA ASP A 224 -10.71 3.03 -7.58
C ASP A 224 -11.37 2.32 -8.77
N ASP A 225 -10.72 1.27 -9.29
CA ASP A 225 -11.26 0.46 -10.39
C ASP A 225 -12.48 -0.35 -9.93
N ILE A 226 -12.46 -0.85 -8.69
CA ILE A 226 -13.59 -1.58 -8.08
C ILE A 226 -14.79 -0.66 -7.88
N ALA A 227 -14.57 0.59 -7.46
CA ALA A 227 -15.62 1.59 -7.34
C ALA A 227 -16.27 1.91 -8.69
N ILE A 228 -15.47 2.00 -9.77
CA ILE A 228 -15.97 2.16 -11.14
C ILE A 228 -16.81 0.95 -11.55
N MET A 229 -16.35 -0.27 -11.26
CA MET A 229 -17.12 -1.49 -11.50
C MET A 229 -18.45 -1.51 -10.75
N GLY A 230 -18.46 -1.12 -9.47
CA GLY A 230 -19.67 -1.01 -8.67
C GLY A 230 -20.67 0.00 -9.22
N ARG A 231 -20.19 1.18 -9.65
CA ARG A 231 -21.01 2.20 -10.33
C ARG A 231 -21.64 1.64 -11.60
N ASP A 232 -20.85 0.97 -12.43
CA ASP A 232 -21.29 0.47 -13.73
C ASP A 232 -22.26 -0.72 -13.58
N ALA A 233 -22.04 -1.58 -12.57
CA ALA A 233 -22.98 -2.63 -12.19
C ALA A 233 -24.33 -2.08 -11.73
N ALA A 234 -24.35 -0.97 -11.00
CA ALA A 234 -25.58 -0.28 -10.61
C ALA A 234 -26.31 0.31 -11.83
N GLN A 235 -25.58 0.95 -12.76
CA GLN A 235 -26.15 1.50 -14.00
C GLN A 235 -26.78 0.41 -14.89
N LEU A 236 -26.15 -0.77 -14.95
CA LEU A 236 -26.62 -1.90 -15.75
C LEU A 236 -27.64 -2.80 -15.02
N GLN A 237 -28.04 -2.42 -13.80
CA GLN A 237 -28.91 -3.21 -12.92
C GLN A 237 -28.45 -4.68 -12.87
N ALA A 238 -27.15 -4.88 -12.67
CA ALA A 238 -26.54 -6.20 -12.71
C ALA A 238 -26.76 -6.99 -11.41
N GLY A 239 -27.09 -6.31 -10.29
CA GLY A 239 -27.34 -6.96 -9.00
C GLY A 239 -26.10 -7.63 -8.40
N ILE A 240 -24.91 -7.15 -8.73
CA ILE A 240 -23.63 -7.75 -8.34
C ILE A 240 -23.12 -7.10 -7.05
N VAL A 241 -22.69 -7.93 -6.10
CA VAL A 241 -21.98 -7.52 -4.89
C VAL A 241 -20.48 -7.67 -5.11
N PHE A 242 -19.73 -6.58 -4.94
CA PHE A 242 -18.26 -6.59 -5.04
C PHE A 242 -17.61 -6.74 -3.67
N ALA A 243 -16.52 -7.50 -3.63
CA ALA A 243 -15.56 -7.55 -2.53
C ALA A 243 -14.15 -7.35 -3.11
N GLY A 244 -13.35 -6.50 -2.50
CA GLY A 244 -12.00 -6.17 -2.96
C GLY A 244 -11.62 -4.75 -2.61
#